data_AF-Q6BGJ9-F1
#
_entry.id   AF-Q6BGJ9-F1
#
_cell.length_a   1.000
_cell.length_b   1.000
_cell.length_c   1.000
_cell.angle_alpha   90.00
_cell.angle_beta   90.00
_cell.angle_gamma   90.00
#
_symmetry.space_group_name_H-M   'P 1'
#
loop_
_entity.id
_entity.type
_entity.pdbx_description
1 polymer ?
#
loop_
_entity_poly.entity_id
_entity_poly.type
_entity_poly.pdbx_seq_one_letter_code
_entity_poly.pdbx_strand_id
1 'polypeptide(L)'
;MKFTICFLLGLVTLNAVFVKKPSDPNAGVFAELEEIEEHALGRKLLDTIALQMKNQAPLADIARMLQELRENLLLQQQQADLKHAADEADCAAEIAGYNRRIDYASNEISESTTEITALTAQVQQLESEIENIQVQLGILNDQEETLRTQRAKDAEAFAQRIKSTADVVEALNVVAAKLSAIQPEQDPKAVFLELHNMGKSNPIAALVSIASAFSKERLQQTQDKIAELRQSIEQSAVDDQEAEVQAQIDYQNLLAQFADQRKNFQNALKDNEAKLTQTQNALGAQKKRKEDAGRELATATAGKTQKENDCEALRTQYARDSEQRTKEVGIIRQVEEILATKLEGASGYLKNRIN
;
A
#
# COMPACT_ATOMS: atom_id res chain seq x y z
N MET A 1 -70.00 -30.46 -11.40
CA MET A 1 -70.60 -31.22 -12.51
C MET A 1 -70.10 -32.64 -12.38
N LYS A 2 -70.97 -33.56 -11.95
CA LYS A 2 -71.78 -34.43 -12.84
C LYS A 2 -70.88 -35.36 -13.68
N PHE A 3 -71.07 -36.67 -13.81
CA PHE A 3 -71.92 -37.70 -13.21
C PHE A 3 -71.75 -38.89 -14.18
N THR A 4 -71.77 -40.14 -13.68
CA THR A 4 -72.27 -41.36 -14.38
C THR A 4 -71.40 -41.91 -15.54
N ILE A 5 -71.27 -43.22 -15.88
CA ILE A 5 -72.08 -44.47 -15.82
C ILE A 5 -71.04 -45.63 -15.93
N CYS A 6 -70.93 -46.72 -15.14
CA CYS A 6 -71.82 -47.86 -14.79
C CYS A 6 -72.35 -48.75 -15.94
N PHE A 7 -71.63 -49.83 -16.33
CA PHE A 7 -72.15 -51.23 -16.42
C PHE A 7 -71.18 -52.11 -17.24
N LEU A 8 -70.61 -53.21 -16.72
CA LEU A 8 -71.17 -54.54 -16.43
C LEU A 8 -71.11 -55.48 -17.65
N LEU A 9 -70.26 -56.51 -17.58
CA LEU A 9 -70.52 -57.92 -17.92
C LEU A 9 -69.21 -58.68 -18.21
N GLY A 10 -69.03 -59.82 -17.55
CA GLY A 10 -67.93 -60.72 -17.87
C GLY A 10 -67.60 -61.76 -16.81
N LEU A 11 -68.61 -62.38 -16.22
CA LEU A 11 -68.47 -63.58 -15.38
C LEU A 11 -67.96 -64.74 -16.25
N VAL A 12 -66.73 -65.21 -16.02
CA VAL A 12 -66.36 -66.61 -16.30
C VAL A 12 -65.51 -67.12 -15.14
N THR A 13 -66.17 -67.92 -14.31
CA THR A 13 -65.57 -68.77 -13.29
C THR A 13 -64.75 -69.87 -13.96
N LEU A 14 -63.43 -69.80 -13.85
CA LEU A 14 -62.57 -70.98 -13.95
C LEU A 14 -62.16 -71.34 -12.54
N ASN A 15 -62.87 -72.33 -11.98
CA ASN A 15 -62.41 -73.12 -10.84
C ASN A 15 -61.13 -73.85 -11.25
N ALA A 16 -59.99 -73.17 -11.15
CA ALA A 16 -58.72 -73.87 -10.99
C ALA A 16 -58.70 -74.40 -9.57
N VAL A 17 -59.02 -75.68 -9.42
CA VAL A 17 -58.64 -76.48 -8.26
C VAL A 17 -57.10 -76.41 -8.19
N PHE A 18 -56.59 -75.40 -7.49
CA PHE A 18 -55.21 -75.41 -7.06
C PHE A 18 -55.10 -76.54 -6.04
N VAL A 19 -54.61 -77.66 -6.53
CA VAL A 19 -53.97 -78.69 -5.73
C VAL A 19 -53.00 -77.96 -4.79
N LYS A 20 -53.33 -77.91 -3.50
CA LYS A 20 -52.37 -77.63 -2.44
C LYS A 20 -51.27 -78.67 -2.61
N LYS A 21 -50.19 -78.31 -3.33
CA LYS A 21 -48.90 -78.94 -3.09
C LYS A 21 -48.68 -78.87 -1.58
N PRO A 22 -48.14 -79.92 -0.94
CA PRO A 22 -47.76 -79.80 0.46
C PRO A 22 -46.84 -78.57 0.54
N SER A 23 -47.34 -77.50 1.15
CA SER A 23 -46.50 -76.36 1.50
C SER A 23 -45.50 -76.97 2.46
N ASP A 24 -44.25 -77.15 2.02
CA ASP A 24 -43.19 -77.56 2.92
C ASP A 24 -43.31 -76.64 4.14
N PRO A 25 -43.58 -77.18 5.35
CA PRO A 25 -43.79 -76.37 6.54
C PRO A 25 -42.60 -75.45 6.84
N ASN A 26 -41.46 -75.71 6.21
CA ASN A 26 -40.24 -74.94 6.35
C ASN A 26 -39.98 -73.93 5.21
N ALA A 27 -40.80 -73.88 4.14
CA ALA A 27 -40.54 -73.07 2.94
C ALA A 27 -40.29 -71.57 3.22
N GLY A 28 -40.96 -71.00 4.22
CA GLY A 28 -40.71 -69.61 4.65
C GLY A 28 -39.36 -69.42 5.34
N VAL A 29 -38.91 -70.42 6.11
CA VAL A 29 -37.59 -70.42 6.78
C VAL A 29 -36.46 -70.56 5.77
N PHE A 30 -36.67 -71.38 4.74
CA PHE A 30 -35.75 -71.53 3.62
C PHE A 30 -35.55 -70.21 2.86
N ALA A 31 -36.63 -69.50 2.54
CA ALA A 31 -36.55 -68.20 1.86
C ALA A 31 -35.85 -67.12 2.71
N GLU A 32 -36.13 -67.07 4.02
CA GLU A 32 -35.44 -66.14 4.94
C GLU A 32 -33.93 -66.44 5.05
N LEU A 33 -33.54 -67.71 5.08
CA LEU A 33 -32.13 -68.11 5.13
C LEU A 33 -31.41 -67.91 3.79
N GLU A 34 -32.12 -68.04 2.66
CA GLU A 34 -31.60 -67.75 1.32
C GLU A 34 -31.35 -66.25 1.13
N GLU A 35 -32.25 -65.39 1.62
CA GLU A 35 -32.04 -63.93 1.64
C GLU A 35 -30.81 -63.53 2.49
N ILE A 36 -30.60 -64.20 3.63
CA ILE A 36 -29.40 -64.01 4.46
C ILE A 36 -28.13 -64.50 3.74
N GLU A 37 -28.22 -65.57 2.94
CA GLU A 37 -27.11 -66.12 2.16
C GLU A 37 -26.63 -65.17 1.04
N GLU A 38 -27.48 -64.28 0.54
CA GLU A 38 -27.07 -63.26 -0.44
C GLU A 38 -26.01 -62.31 0.12
N HIS A 39 -25.91 -62.17 1.44
CA HIS A 39 -24.88 -61.38 2.09
C HIS A 39 -23.62 -62.20 2.43
N ALA A 40 -22.43 -61.65 2.14
CA ALA A 40 -21.16 -62.34 2.37
C ALA A 40 -20.94 -62.78 3.84
N LEU A 41 -21.35 -61.96 4.80
CA LEU A 41 -21.34 -62.33 6.23
C LEU A 41 -22.38 -63.43 6.52
N GLY A 42 -23.61 -63.28 6.02
CA GLY A 42 -24.69 -64.23 6.27
C GLY A 42 -24.36 -65.62 5.76
N ARG A 43 -23.81 -65.72 4.55
CA ARG A 43 -23.26 -66.97 4.00
C ARG A 43 -22.22 -67.61 4.91
N LYS A 44 -21.20 -66.85 5.34
CA LYS A 44 -20.15 -67.35 6.25
C LYS A 44 -20.70 -67.77 7.60
N LEU A 45 -21.69 -67.03 8.12
CA LEU A 45 -22.35 -67.32 9.39
C LEU A 45 -23.09 -68.65 9.29
N LEU A 46 -23.89 -68.83 8.25
CA LEU A 46 -24.64 -70.06 7.99
C LEU A 46 -23.72 -71.25 7.72
N ASP A 47 -22.59 -71.07 7.02
CA ASP A 47 -21.57 -72.10 6.80
C ASP A 47 -20.94 -72.54 8.13
N THR A 48 -20.63 -71.56 8.99
CA THR A 48 -20.04 -71.79 10.31
C THR A 48 -21.03 -72.53 11.22
N ILE A 49 -22.30 -72.11 11.24
CA ILE A 49 -23.36 -72.78 12.00
C ILE A 49 -23.54 -74.21 11.51
N ALA A 50 -23.62 -74.42 10.20
CA ALA A 50 -23.76 -75.75 9.60
C ALA A 50 -22.61 -76.68 10.02
N LEU A 51 -21.36 -76.17 10.00
CA LEU A 51 -20.20 -76.93 10.46
C LEU A 51 -20.28 -77.27 11.96
N GLN A 52 -20.70 -76.34 12.81
CA GLN A 52 -20.87 -76.58 14.25
C GLN A 52 -21.96 -77.62 14.53
N MET A 53 -23.08 -77.57 13.79
CA MET A 53 -24.14 -78.57 13.88
C MET A 53 -23.67 -79.96 13.43
N LYS A 54 -22.83 -80.05 12.39
CA LYS A 54 -22.21 -81.32 11.95
C LYS A 54 -21.39 -81.95 13.06
N ASN A 55 -20.65 -81.14 13.78
CA ASN A 55 -19.77 -81.54 14.88
C ASN A 55 -20.52 -81.77 16.20
N GLN A 56 -21.86 -81.81 16.17
CA GLN A 56 -22.72 -81.99 17.35
C GLN A 56 -22.51 -80.93 18.44
N ALA A 57 -22.08 -79.72 18.07
CA ALA A 57 -22.00 -78.62 19.01
C ALA A 57 -23.40 -78.34 19.61
N PRO A 58 -23.51 -78.13 20.93
CA PRO A 58 -24.76 -77.72 21.56
C PRO A 58 -25.30 -76.44 20.91
N LEU A 59 -26.61 -76.38 20.69
CA LEU A 59 -27.26 -75.17 20.18
C LEU A 59 -27.01 -73.94 21.07
N ALA A 60 -26.79 -74.15 22.36
CA ALA A 60 -26.39 -73.11 23.31
C ALA A 60 -25.02 -72.50 22.96
N ASP A 61 -24.07 -73.28 22.45
CA ASP A 61 -22.75 -72.77 22.05
C ASP A 61 -22.83 -71.98 20.74
N ILE A 62 -23.68 -72.41 19.80
CA ILE A 62 -23.96 -71.66 18.57
C ILE A 62 -24.64 -70.34 18.89
N ALA A 63 -25.66 -70.35 19.76
CA ALA A 63 -26.34 -69.14 20.21
C ALA A 63 -25.38 -68.17 20.93
N ARG A 64 -24.50 -68.70 21.78
CA ARG A 64 -23.46 -67.90 22.46
C ARG A 64 -22.47 -67.28 21.47
N MET A 65 -22.02 -68.03 20.46
CA MET A 65 -21.15 -67.48 19.40
C MET A 65 -21.82 -66.32 18.65
N LEU A 66 -23.09 -66.46 18.27
CA LEU A 66 -23.83 -65.40 17.58
C LEU A 66 -23.99 -64.17 18.47
N GLN A 67 -24.32 -64.38 19.75
CA GLN A 67 -24.41 -63.32 20.73
C GLN A 67 -23.07 -62.59 20.90
N GLU A 68 -21.96 -63.32 21.06
CA GLU A 68 -20.61 -62.76 21.18
C GLU A 68 -20.22 -61.97 19.92
N LEU A 69 -20.51 -62.47 18.71
CA LEU A 69 -20.25 -61.75 17.46
C LEU A 69 -21.05 -60.44 17.38
N ARG A 70 -22.33 -60.47 17.75
CA ARG A 70 -23.18 -59.29 17.78
C ARG A 70 -22.71 -58.27 18.80
N GLU A 71 -22.38 -58.70 20.01
CA GLU A 71 -21.84 -57.83 21.07
C GLU A 71 -20.51 -57.20 20.65
N ASN A 72 -19.64 -57.95 19.98
CA ASN A 72 -18.40 -57.40 19.42
C ASN A 72 -18.66 -56.33 18.36
N LEU A 73 -19.60 -56.53 17.43
CA LEU A 73 -19.96 -55.50 16.44
C LEU A 73 -20.56 -54.25 17.08
N LEU A 74 -21.38 -54.40 18.12
CA LEU A 74 -21.94 -53.28 18.87
C LEU A 74 -20.83 -52.51 19.62
N LEU A 75 -19.87 -53.22 20.22
CA LEU A 75 -18.71 -52.61 20.86
C LEU A 75 -17.83 -51.85 19.85
N GLN A 76 -17.59 -52.43 18.68
CA GLN A 76 -16.87 -51.77 17.58
C GLN A 76 -17.59 -50.51 17.10
N GLN A 77 -18.93 -50.55 17.00
CA GLN A 77 -19.72 -49.37 16.67
C GLN A 77 -19.55 -48.28 17.74
N GLN A 78 -19.69 -48.62 19.02
CA GLN A 78 -19.50 -47.67 20.11
C GLN A 78 -18.11 -47.02 20.08
N GLN A 79 -17.06 -47.81 19.82
CA GLN A 79 -15.69 -47.30 19.68
C GLN A 79 -15.54 -46.39 18.46
N ALA A 80 -16.16 -46.74 17.33
CA ALA A 80 -16.18 -45.92 16.13
C ALA A 80 -16.93 -44.59 16.36
N ASP A 81 -18.04 -44.60 17.11
CA ASP A 81 -18.80 -43.40 17.46
C ASP A 81 -17.96 -42.44 18.31
N LEU A 82 -17.27 -42.97 19.32
CA LEU A 82 -16.37 -42.19 20.16
C LEU A 82 -15.20 -41.60 19.36
N LYS A 83 -14.60 -42.41 18.48
CA LYS A 83 -13.54 -41.95 17.59
C LYS A 83 -14.04 -40.88 16.62
N HIS A 84 -15.20 -41.08 16.00
CA HIS A 84 -15.78 -40.11 15.08
C HIS A 84 -16.09 -38.79 15.78
N ALA A 85 -16.66 -38.83 17.00
CA ALA A 85 -16.90 -37.63 17.78
C ALA A 85 -15.60 -36.86 18.11
N ALA A 86 -14.51 -37.57 18.40
CA ALA A 86 -13.19 -36.96 18.59
C ALA A 86 -12.64 -36.36 17.29
N ASP A 87 -12.69 -37.11 16.19
CA ASP A 87 -12.23 -36.66 14.88
C ASP A 87 -13.02 -35.40 14.42
N GLU A 88 -14.33 -35.33 14.67
CA GLU A 88 -15.16 -34.13 14.40
C GLU A 88 -14.76 -32.92 15.25
N ALA A 89 -14.47 -33.14 16.54
CA ALA A 89 -14.02 -32.06 17.42
C ALA A 89 -12.66 -31.50 16.96
N ASP A 90 -11.73 -32.36 16.58
CA ASP A 90 -10.42 -31.97 16.06
C ASP A 90 -10.55 -31.24 14.71
N CYS A 91 -11.41 -31.75 13.82
CA CYS A 91 -11.75 -31.10 12.55
C CYS A 91 -12.29 -29.68 12.76
N ALA A 92 -13.26 -29.51 13.66
CA ALA A 92 -13.82 -28.20 13.98
C ALA A 92 -12.78 -27.25 14.57
N ALA A 93 -11.92 -27.74 15.48
CA ALA A 93 -10.88 -26.96 16.12
C ALA A 93 -9.82 -26.47 15.12
N GLU A 94 -9.33 -27.34 14.23
CA GLU A 94 -8.35 -26.98 13.22
C GLU A 94 -8.90 -26.02 12.16
N ILE A 95 -10.13 -26.26 11.66
CA ILE A 95 -10.79 -25.36 10.72
C ILE A 95 -11.00 -23.98 11.36
N ALA A 96 -11.40 -23.91 12.63
CA ALA A 96 -11.49 -22.65 13.36
C ALA A 96 -10.10 -21.98 13.54
N GLY A 97 -9.04 -22.77 13.70
CA GLY A 97 -7.65 -22.30 13.67
C GLY A 97 -7.28 -21.63 12.35
N TYR A 98 -7.59 -22.28 11.22
CA TYR A 98 -7.35 -21.70 9.90
C TYR A 98 -8.19 -20.45 9.64
N ASN A 99 -9.47 -20.44 10.02
CA ASN A 99 -10.32 -19.26 9.87
C ASN A 99 -9.73 -18.04 10.60
N ARG A 100 -9.26 -18.22 11.85
CA ARG A 100 -8.61 -17.13 12.59
C ARG A 100 -7.35 -16.59 11.90
N ARG A 101 -6.54 -17.48 11.32
CA ARG A 101 -5.34 -17.09 10.56
C ARG A 101 -5.71 -16.33 9.28
N ILE A 102 -6.74 -16.79 8.57
CA ILE A 102 -7.29 -16.13 7.38
C ILE A 102 -7.80 -14.73 7.72
N ASP A 103 -8.58 -14.60 8.81
CA ASP A 103 -9.12 -13.30 9.26
C ASP A 103 -7.99 -12.34 9.61
N TYR A 104 -7.01 -12.80 10.39
CA TYR A 104 -5.85 -11.98 10.75
C TYR A 104 -5.06 -11.52 9.52
N ALA A 105 -4.71 -12.45 8.62
CA ALA A 105 -3.97 -12.11 7.41
C ALA A 105 -4.76 -11.16 6.49
N SER A 106 -6.08 -11.34 6.39
CA SER A 106 -6.95 -10.46 5.59
C SER A 106 -7.01 -9.04 6.15
N ASN A 107 -7.10 -8.90 7.48
CA ASN A 107 -7.07 -7.61 8.15
C ASN A 107 -5.72 -6.91 7.97
N GLU A 108 -4.61 -7.62 8.18
CA GLU A 108 -3.25 -7.08 7.95
C GLU A 108 -3.05 -6.59 6.51
N ILE A 109 -3.57 -7.33 5.51
CA ILE A 109 -3.55 -6.89 4.10
C ILE A 109 -4.33 -5.59 3.92
N SER A 110 -5.52 -5.47 4.53
CA SER A 110 -6.38 -4.30 4.43
C SER A 110 -5.73 -3.06 5.08
N GLU A 111 -5.21 -3.22 6.30
CA GLU A 111 -4.52 -2.16 7.04
C GLU A 111 -3.26 -1.71 6.27
N SER A 112 -2.41 -2.67 5.89
CA SER A 112 -1.19 -2.37 5.11
C SER A 112 -1.52 -1.69 3.77
N THR A 113 -2.64 -2.05 3.12
CA THR A 113 -3.06 -1.40 1.87
C THR A 113 -3.42 0.07 2.09
N THR A 114 -4.12 0.36 3.18
CA THR A 114 -4.51 1.74 3.54
C THR A 114 -3.27 2.58 3.86
N GLU A 115 -2.35 2.03 4.65
CA GLU A 115 -1.09 2.70 4.97
C GLU A 115 -0.20 2.91 3.75
N ILE A 116 -0.09 1.92 2.85
CA ILE A 116 0.66 2.04 1.59
C ILE A 116 0.13 3.21 0.76
N THR A 117 -1.19 3.35 0.63
CA THR A 117 -1.80 4.46 -0.10
C THR A 117 -1.45 5.81 0.53
N ALA A 118 -1.58 5.93 1.85
CA ALA A 118 -1.25 7.16 2.57
C ALA A 118 0.23 7.53 2.43
N LEU A 119 1.14 6.56 2.64
CA LEU A 119 2.58 6.77 2.53
C LEU A 119 3.01 7.09 1.09
N THR A 120 2.36 6.48 0.08
CA THR A 120 2.63 6.80 -1.33
C THR A 120 2.26 8.25 -1.66
N ALA A 121 1.13 8.73 -1.16
CA ALA A 121 0.74 10.14 -1.32
C ALA A 121 1.73 11.09 -0.62
N GLN A 122 2.19 10.74 0.59
CA GLN A 122 3.20 11.53 1.30
C GLN A 122 4.55 11.57 0.57
N VAL A 123 4.98 10.46 -0.05
CA VAL A 123 6.19 10.43 -0.89
C VAL A 123 6.06 11.42 -2.04
N GLN A 124 4.94 11.39 -2.78
CA GLN A 124 4.71 12.31 -3.91
C GLN A 124 4.69 13.78 -3.46
N GLN A 125 4.07 14.06 -2.32
CA GLN A 125 4.06 15.41 -1.76
C GLN A 125 5.47 15.88 -1.41
N LEU A 126 6.25 15.06 -0.70
CA LEU A 126 7.62 15.41 -0.30
C LEU A 126 8.54 15.59 -1.51
N GLU A 127 8.42 14.76 -2.54
CA GLU A 127 9.15 14.91 -3.80
C GLU A 127 8.85 16.27 -4.46
N SER A 128 7.57 16.66 -4.51
CA SER A 128 7.16 17.96 -5.05
C SER A 128 7.65 19.13 -4.19
N GLU A 129 7.59 19.02 -2.87
CA GLU A 129 8.12 20.06 -1.96
C GLU A 129 9.63 20.23 -2.12
N ILE A 130 10.38 19.14 -2.26
CA ILE A 130 11.84 19.15 -2.51
C ILE A 130 12.14 19.86 -3.84
N GLU A 131 11.45 19.50 -4.92
CA GLU A 131 11.63 20.12 -6.24
C GLU A 131 11.34 21.63 -6.17
N ASN A 132 10.23 22.02 -5.53
CA ASN A 132 9.88 23.43 -5.36
C ASN A 132 10.95 24.21 -4.59
N ILE A 133 11.50 23.65 -3.51
CA ILE A 133 12.57 24.28 -2.73
C ILE A 133 13.86 24.42 -3.57
N GLN A 134 14.20 23.41 -4.37
CA GLN A 134 15.35 23.46 -5.27
C GLN A 134 15.19 24.58 -6.32
N VAL A 135 14.00 24.73 -6.90
CA VAL A 135 13.68 25.84 -7.81
C VAL A 135 13.81 27.20 -7.10
N GLN A 136 13.27 27.33 -5.89
CA GLN A 136 13.37 28.56 -5.10
C GLN A 136 14.82 28.93 -4.78
N LEU A 137 15.66 27.94 -4.45
CA LEU A 137 17.11 28.15 -4.26
C LEU A 137 17.79 28.63 -5.54
N GLY A 138 17.41 28.08 -6.71
CA GLY A 138 17.90 28.53 -8.01
C GLY A 138 17.57 30.01 -8.25
N ILE A 139 16.29 30.37 -8.14
CA ILE A 139 15.82 31.76 -8.29
C ILE A 139 16.55 32.70 -7.32
N LEU A 140 16.71 32.29 -6.06
CA LEU A 140 17.39 33.08 -5.04
C LEU A 140 18.87 33.34 -5.40
N ASN A 141 19.56 32.34 -5.93
CA ASN A 141 20.95 32.47 -6.38
C ASN A 141 21.07 33.40 -7.59
N ASP A 142 20.16 33.29 -8.56
CA ASP A 142 20.13 34.17 -9.75
C ASP A 142 19.86 35.63 -9.38
N GLN A 143 18.96 35.85 -8.41
CA GLN A 143 18.67 37.17 -7.86
C GLN A 143 19.89 37.77 -7.14
N GLU A 144 20.60 36.97 -6.34
CA GLU A 144 21.82 37.42 -5.67
C GLU A 144 22.93 37.77 -6.68
N GLU A 145 23.11 36.95 -7.73
CA GLU A 145 24.10 37.22 -8.78
C GLU A 145 23.76 38.49 -9.57
N THR A 146 22.48 38.69 -9.89
CA THR A 146 22.00 39.92 -10.53
C THR A 146 22.28 41.14 -9.66
N LEU A 147 21.99 41.06 -8.36
CA LEU A 147 22.27 42.14 -7.40
C LEU A 147 23.77 42.45 -7.33
N ARG A 148 24.63 41.42 -7.22
CA ARG A 148 26.09 41.58 -7.20
C ARG A 148 26.61 42.27 -8.45
N THR A 149 26.09 41.87 -9.61
CA THR A 149 26.45 42.44 -10.91
C THR A 149 26.01 43.89 -11.02
N GLN A 150 24.78 44.20 -10.61
CA GLN A 150 24.27 45.57 -10.62
C GLN A 150 25.10 46.46 -9.69
N ARG A 151 25.41 45.97 -8.48
CA ARG A 151 26.21 46.74 -7.52
C ARG A 151 27.62 47.02 -8.03
N ALA A 152 28.25 46.08 -8.72
CA ALA A 152 29.56 46.29 -9.33
C ALA A 152 29.52 47.41 -10.39
N LYS A 153 28.49 47.45 -11.23
CA LYS A 153 28.27 48.52 -12.22
C LYS A 153 28.04 49.87 -11.55
N ASP A 154 27.20 49.90 -10.51
CA ASP A 154 26.88 51.14 -9.79
C ASP A 154 28.13 51.71 -9.09
N ALA A 155 28.96 50.85 -8.50
CA ALA A 155 30.22 51.24 -7.88
C ALA A 155 31.23 51.79 -8.90
N GLU A 156 31.33 51.17 -10.09
CA GLU A 156 32.17 51.69 -11.18
C GLU A 156 31.68 53.06 -11.66
N ALA A 157 30.36 53.21 -11.86
CA ALA A 157 29.76 54.48 -12.26
C ALA A 157 29.99 55.58 -11.22
N PHE A 158 29.88 55.25 -9.92
CA PHE A 158 30.22 56.17 -8.84
C PHE A 158 31.70 56.58 -8.87
N ALA A 159 32.62 55.62 -9.02
CA ALA A 159 34.05 55.92 -9.11
C ALA A 159 34.39 56.85 -10.29
N GLN A 160 33.73 56.67 -11.44
CA GLN A 160 33.85 57.58 -12.58
C GLN A 160 33.30 58.98 -12.27
N ARG A 161 32.12 59.08 -11.64
CA ARG A 161 31.55 60.37 -11.24
C ARG A 161 32.45 61.14 -10.29
N ILE A 162 32.98 60.50 -9.25
CA ILE A 162 33.91 61.14 -8.30
C ILE A 162 35.14 61.71 -9.02
N LYS A 163 35.71 60.96 -9.96
CA LYS A 163 36.84 61.45 -10.76
C LYS A 163 36.45 62.66 -11.62
N SER A 164 35.35 62.56 -12.37
CA SER A 164 34.88 63.67 -13.21
C SER A 164 34.54 64.92 -12.39
N THR A 165 33.93 64.75 -11.22
CA THR A 165 33.63 65.86 -10.31
C THR A 165 34.91 66.54 -9.81
N ALA A 166 35.94 65.76 -9.44
CA ALA A 166 37.24 66.31 -9.07
C ALA A 166 37.90 67.09 -10.23
N ASP A 167 37.89 66.55 -11.44
CA ASP A 167 38.42 67.22 -12.65
C ASP A 167 37.69 68.55 -12.91
N VAL A 168 36.37 68.60 -12.72
CA VAL A 168 35.56 69.82 -12.87
C VAL A 168 35.88 70.85 -11.78
N VAL A 169 36.02 70.44 -10.52
CA VAL A 169 36.41 71.33 -9.41
C VAL A 169 37.81 71.91 -9.65
N GLU A 170 38.77 71.11 -10.12
CA GLU A 170 40.10 71.59 -10.50
C GLU A 170 40.03 72.61 -11.64
N ALA A 171 39.27 72.31 -12.69
CA ALA A 171 39.06 73.24 -13.80
C ALA A 171 38.46 74.57 -13.32
N LEU A 172 37.44 74.53 -12.44
CA LEU A 172 36.83 75.73 -11.86
C LEU A 172 37.83 76.52 -11.00
N ASN A 173 38.72 75.86 -10.26
CA ASN A 173 39.78 76.52 -9.51
C ASN A 173 40.76 77.26 -10.43
N VAL A 174 41.15 76.65 -11.56
CA VAL A 174 42.00 77.32 -12.57
C VAL A 174 41.29 78.54 -13.16
N VAL A 175 39.98 78.42 -13.48
CA VAL A 175 39.19 79.55 -14.00
C VAL A 175 39.09 80.68 -12.97
N ALA A 176 38.76 80.35 -11.72
CA ALA A 176 38.63 81.32 -10.63
C ALA A 176 39.95 82.08 -10.39
N ALA A 177 41.09 81.36 -10.39
CA ALA A 177 42.41 81.97 -10.28
C ALA A 177 42.72 82.94 -11.43
N LYS A 178 42.42 82.53 -12.68
CA LYS A 178 42.63 83.38 -13.86
C LYS A 178 41.74 84.61 -13.86
N LEU A 179 40.47 84.48 -13.50
CA LEU A 179 39.54 85.61 -13.40
C LEU A 179 39.94 86.61 -12.30
N SER A 180 40.55 86.13 -11.21
CA SER A 180 41.03 86.98 -10.11
C SER A 180 42.28 87.79 -10.50
N ALA A 181 43.04 87.33 -11.49
CA ALA A 181 44.24 88.00 -11.99
C ALA A 181 43.96 89.12 -13.02
N ILE A 182 42.72 89.25 -13.51
CA ILE A 182 42.35 90.28 -14.50
C ILE A 182 42.25 91.65 -13.82
N GLN A 183 43.01 92.62 -14.31
CA GLN A 183 42.87 94.03 -13.92
C GLN A 183 41.90 94.76 -14.89
N PRO A 184 40.94 95.56 -14.40
CA PRO A 184 39.85 96.14 -15.20
C PRO A 184 40.24 97.29 -16.17
N GLU A 185 41.53 97.53 -16.42
CA GLU A 185 42.02 98.69 -17.22
C GLU A 185 42.98 98.32 -18.38
N GLN A 186 43.04 97.06 -18.83
CA GLN A 186 43.86 96.70 -20.00
C GLN A 186 43.11 96.85 -21.33
N ASP A 187 43.81 97.36 -22.36
CA ASP A 187 43.30 97.54 -23.74
C ASP A 187 42.78 96.20 -24.28
N PRO A 188 41.47 96.09 -24.60
CA PRO A 188 40.83 94.84 -25.05
C PRO A 188 41.58 94.16 -26.21
N LYS A 189 42.20 94.94 -27.10
CA LYS A 189 42.84 94.42 -28.32
C LYS A 189 44.08 93.57 -28.09
N ALA A 190 44.85 93.83 -27.02
CA ALA A 190 46.06 93.06 -26.72
C ALA A 190 45.72 91.66 -26.18
N VAL A 191 44.67 91.58 -25.34
CA VAL A 191 44.17 90.34 -24.75
C VAL A 191 43.57 89.41 -25.82
N PHE A 192 42.85 89.97 -26.80
CA PHE A 192 42.29 89.21 -27.94
C PHE A 192 43.36 88.54 -28.82
N LEU A 193 44.56 89.10 -28.92
CA LEU A 193 45.64 88.57 -29.77
C LEU A 193 46.37 87.36 -29.13
N GLU A 194 46.55 87.36 -27.81
CA GLU A 194 47.14 86.23 -27.08
C GLU A 194 46.19 85.02 -27.01
N LEU A 195 44.86 85.26 -27.04
CA LEU A 195 43.83 84.23 -27.01
C LEU A 195 43.64 83.49 -28.35
N HIS A 196 43.83 84.17 -29.49
CA HIS A 196 43.72 83.55 -30.82
C HIS A 196 44.75 82.44 -31.03
N ASN A 197 45.92 82.56 -30.39
CA ASN A 197 47.03 81.60 -30.51
C ASN A 197 46.86 80.31 -29.69
N MET A 198 45.82 80.18 -28.85
CA MET A 198 45.66 79.02 -27.94
C MET A 198 44.68 77.93 -28.39
N GLY A 199 44.15 77.98 -29.61
CA GLY A 199 43.42 76.86 -30.22
C GLY A 199 41.95 76.73 -29.79
N LYS A 200 41.13 76.21 -30.72
CA LYS A 200 39.66 76.39 -30.82
C LYS A 200 38.78 75.66 -29.78
N SER A 201 39.32 75.11 -28.70
CA SER A 201 38.57 74.12 -27.90
C SER A 201 38.54 74.38 -26.38
N ASN A 202 38.58 75.63 -25.92
CA ASN A 202 38.56 75.91 -24.48
C ASN A 202 37.48 76.93 -24.05
N PRO A 203 36.36 76.48 -23.44
CA PRO A 203 35.30 77.36 -22.90
C PRO A 203 35.81 78.42 -21.91
N ILE A 204 36.96 78.17 -21.28
CA ILE A 204 37.64 79.08 -20.35
C ILE A 204 38.13 80.36 -21.07
N ALA A 205 38.56 80.23 -22.32
CA ALA A 205 39.04 81.36 -23.12
C ALA A 205 37.88 82.33 -23.47
N ALA A 206 36.68 81.80 -23.72
CA ALA A 206 35.49 82.60 -23.97
C ALA A 206 35.04 83.35 -22.70
N LEU A 207 35.01 82.69 -21.54
CA LEU A 207 34.66 83.31 -20.25
C LEU A 207 35.65 84.42 -19.85
N VAL A 208 36.95 84.22 -20.06
CA VAL A 208 37.98 85.24 -19.80
C VAL A 208 37.90 86.43 -20.77
N SER A 209 37.54 86.21 -22.05
CA SER A 209 37.37 87.30 -23.03
C SER A 209 36.21 88.24 -22.71
N ILE A 210 35.15 87.71 -22.07
CA ILE A 210 34.01 88.51 -21.62
C ILE A 210 34.40 89.25 -20.32
N ALA A 211 35.20 88.60 -19.46
CA ALA A 211 35.69 89.15 -18.21
C ALA A 211 36.59 90.40 -18.37
N SER A 212 37.41 90.46 -19.41
CA SER A 212 38.26 91.62 -19.73
C SER A 212 37.51 92.82 -20.34
N ALA A 213 36.22 92.68 -20.65
CA ALA A 213 35.35 93.76 -21.16
C ALA A 213 34.35 94.27 -20.11
N PHE A 214 34.43 93.76 -18.88
CA PHE A 214 33.46 94.02 -17.82
C PHE A 214 33.84 95.21 -16.93
N SER A 215 32.82 95.95 -16.47
CA SER A 215 32.98 96.83 -15.32
C SER A 215 33.40 96.01 -14.10
N LYS A 216 34.01 96.66 -13.11
CA LYS A 216 34.41 96.02 -11.85
C LYS A 216 33.27 95.19 -11.23
N GLU A 217 32.01 95.64 -11.31
CA GLU A 217 30.87 94.87 -10.80
C GLU A 217 30.61 93.57 -11.57
N ARG A 218 30.70 93.55 -12.90
CA ARG A 218 30.39 92.35 -13.70
C ARG A 218 31.47 91.27 -13.60
N LEU A 219 32.74 91.67 -13.43
CA LEU A 219 33.83 90.75 -13.11
C LEU A 219 33.60 90.09 -11.76
N GLN A 220 33.25 90.88 -10.74
CA GLN A 220 32.93 90.38 -9.39
C GLN A 220 31.75 89.39 -9.43
N GLN A 221 30.66 89.74 -10.11
CA GLN A 221 29.51 88.83 -10.27
C GLN A 221 29.87 87.49 -10.94
N THR A 222 30.83 87.49 -11.87
CA THR A 222 31.28 86.26 -12.54
C THR A 222 32.14 85.41 -11.61
N GLN A 223 33.00 86.04 -10.82
CA GLN A 223 33.80 85.36 -9.78
C GLN A 223 32.89 84.75 -8.71
N ASP A 224 31.88 85.49 -8.25
CA ASP A 224 30.90 85.02 -7.24
C ASP A 224 30.13 83.80 -7.76
N LYS A 225 29.64 83.84 -9.00
CA LYS A 225 28.93 82.69 -9.61
C LYS A 225 29.82 81.45 -9.80
N ILE A 226 31.11 81.63 -10.08
CA ILE A 226 32.04 80.49 -10.18
C ILE A 226 32.34 79.92 -8.81
N ALA A 227 32.44 80.76 -7.78
CA ALA A 227 32.57 80.30 -6.40
C ALA A 227 31.31 79.55 -5.93
N GLU A 228 30.11 80.06 -6.22
CA GLU A 228 28.84 79.38 -5.96
C GLU A 228 28.75 78.04 -6.71
N LEU A 229 29.11 78.00 -7.99
CA LEU A 229 29.12 76.78 -8.78
C LEU A 229 30.09 75.75 -8.20
N ARG A 230 31.29 76.18 -7.80
CA ARG A 230 32.28 75.29 -7.16
C ARG A 230 31.72 74.72 -5.85
N GLN A 231 31.19 75.57 -4.98
CA GLN A 231 30.62 75.13 -3.71
C GLN A 231 29.45 74.17 -3.92
N SER A 232 28.60 74.41 -4.92
CA SER A 232 27.49 73.52 -5.29
C SER A 232 27.98 72.14 -5.75
N ILE A 233 29.04 72.09 -6.58
CA ILE A 233 29.63 70.84 -7.06
C ILE A 233 30.34 70.09 -5.93
N GLU A 234 31.07 70.81 -5.05
CA GLU A 234 31.68 70.23 -3.85
C GLU A 234 30.63 69.63 -2.91
N GLN A 235 29.52 70.33 -2.68
CA GLN A 235 28.41 69.81 -1.88
C GLN A 235 27.78 68.58 -2.54
N SER A 236 27.51 68.63 -3.85
CA SER A 236 26.99 67.48 -4.59
C SER A 236 27.91 66.27 -4.51
N ALA A 237 29.24 66.46 -4.43
CA ALA A 237 30.20 65.37 -4.25
C ALA A 237 30.09 64.72 -2.86
N VAL A 238 29.88 65.54 -1.81
CA VAL A 238 29.63 65.06 -0.45
C VAL A 238 28.33 64.26 -0.40
N ASP A 239 27.25 64.80 -0.97
CA ASP A 239 25.94 64.16 -1.00
C ASP A 239 26.00 62.81 -1.77
N ASP A 240 26.69 62.77 -2.91
CA ASP A 240 26.92 61.54 -3.68
C ASP A 240 27.70 60.50 -2.87
N GLN A 241 28.68 60.92 -2.07
CA GLN A 241 29.49 60.03 -1.24
C GLN A 241 28.68 59.47 -0.06
N GLU A 242 27.84 60.28 0.59
CA GLU A 242 26.91 59.81 1.61
C GLU A 242 25.90 58.81 1.04
N ALA A 243 25.35 59.08 -0.15
CA ALA A 243 24.45 58.18 -0.84
C ALA A 243 25.12 56.84 -1.20
N GLU A 244 26.39 56.85 -1.62
CA GLU A 244 27.16 55.63 -1.92
C GLU A 244 27.41 54.79 -0.64
N VAL A 245 27.73 55.44 0.48
CA VAL A 245 27.87 54.75 1.78
C VAL A 245 26.56 54.07 2.17
N GLN A 246 25.43 54.76 2.03
CA GLN A 246 24.12 54.20 2.32
C GLN A 246 23.79 53.03 1.37
N ALA A 247 24.03 53.18 0.07
CA ALA A 247 23.82 52.11 -0.91
C ALA A 247 24.67 50.86 -0.60
N GLN A 248 25.88 51.04 -0.08
CA GLN A 248 26.73 49.93 0.35
C GLN A 248 26.19 49.22 1.60
N ILE A 249 25.67 49.97 2.57
CA ILE A 249 25.02 49.39 3.76
C ILE A 249 23.77 48.61 3.35
N ASP A 250 22.91 49.18 2.51
CA ASP A 250 21.68 48.53 2.04
C ASP A 250 21.97 47.25 1.26
N TYR A 251 23.00 47.27 0.41
CA TYR A 251 23.48 46.10 -0.30
C TYR A 251 23.97 45.00 0.65
N GLN A 252 24.75 45.34 1.68
CA GLN A 252 25.22 44.35 2.67
C GLN A 252 24.05 43.74 3.46
N ASN A 253 23.08 44.57 3.84
CA ASN A 253 21.86 44.10 4.52
C ASN A 253 21.07 43.13 3.63
N LEU A 254 20.93 43.45 2.35
CA LEU A 254 20.22 42.60 1.40
C LEU A 254 20.96 41.27 1.17
N LEU A 255 22.31 41.28 1.06
CA LEU A 255 23.10 40.05 1.00
C LEU A 255 22.95 39.18 2.25
N ALA A 256 22.88 39.79 3.43
CA ALA A 256 22.63 39.03 4.67
C ALA A 256 21.25 38.36 4.64
N GLN A 257 20.22 39.06 4.16
CA GLN A 257 18.88 38.47 3.98
C GLN A 257 18.88 37.31 2.98
N PHE A 258 19.60 37.44 1.84
CA PHE A 258 19.78 36.34 0.88
C PHE A 258 20.45 35.13 1.53
N ALA A 259 21.50 35.35 2.34
CA ALA A 259 22.20 34.28 3.05
C ALA A 259 21.30 33.56 4.06
N ASP A 260 20.50 34.31 4.83
CA ASP A 260 19.56 33.74 5.79
C ASP A 260 18.44 32.95 5.10
N GLN A 261 17.86 33.49 4.03
CA GLN A 261 16.85 32.78 3.23
C GLN A 261 17.41 31.49 2.62
N ARG A 262 18.62 31.55 2.04
CA ARG A 262 19.32 30.37 1.50
C ARG A 262 19.48 29.31 2.58
N LYS A 263 19.95 29.70 3.77
CA LYS A 263 20.13 28.78 4.90
C LYS A 263 18.81 28.14 5.32
N ASN A 264 17.72 28.91 5.36
CA ASN A 264 16.40 28.38 5.69
C ASN A 264 15.92 27.36 4.66
N PHE A 265 16.06 27.66 3.36
CA PHE A 265 15.72 26.70 2.30
C PHE A 265 16.61 25.46 2.32
N GLN A 266 17.91 25.59 2.57
CA GLN A 266 18.82 24.45 2.70
C GLN A 266 18.47 23.54 3.88
N ASN A 267 18.09 24.12 5.02
CA ASN A 267 17.63 23.34 6.17
C ASN A 267 16.30 22.62 5.85
N ALA A 268 15.34 23.33 5.26
CA ALA A 268 14.05 22.74 4.86
C ALA A 268 14.23 21.62 3.83
N LEU A 269 15.13 21.79 2.86
CA LEU A 269 15.48 20.78 1.87
C LEU A 269 16.01 19.52 2.56
N LYS A 270 17.01 19.67 3.44
CA LYS A 270 17.60 18.56 4.18
C LYS A 270 16.58 17.83 5.06
N ASP A 271 15.72 18.58 5.74
CA ASP A 271 14.66 18.00 6.58
C ASP A 271 13.65 17.22 5.74
N ASN A 272 13.26 17.75 4.57
CA ASN A 272 12.34 17.07 3.67
C ASN A 272 12.96 15.84 3.00
N GLU A 273 14.24 15.88 2.62
CA GLU A 273 14.97 14.72 2.10
C GLU A 273 15.08 13.59 3.15
N ALA A 274 15.32 13.96 4.41
CA ALA A 274 15.35 13.01 5.52
C ALA A 274 13.97 12.38 5.75
N LYS A 275 12.90 13.19 5.76
CA LYS A 275 11.52 12.70 5.85
C LYS A 275 11.17 11.80 4.67
N LEU A 276 11.55 12.17 3.44
CA LEU A 276 11.30 11.37 2.25
C LEU A 276 11.92 9.98 2.39
N THR A 277 13.19 9.93 2.80
CA THR A 277 13.90 8.67 3.05
C THR A 277 13.19 7.81 4.11
N GLN A 278 12.78 8.43 5.23
CA GLN A 278 12.04 7.74 6.29
C GLN A 278 10.71 7.18 5.79
N THR A 279 9.93 7.99 5.06
CA THR A 279 8.63 7.59 4.50
C THR A 279 8.78 6.49 3.45
N GLN A 280 9.80 6.55 2.60
CA GLN A 280 10.11 5.49 1.64
C GLN A 280 10.47 4.17 2.33
N ASN A 281 11.24 4.22 3.41
CA ASN A 281 11.56 3.04 4.21
C ASN A 281 10.30 2.44 4.87
N ALA A 282 9.43 3.29 5.44
CA ALA A 282 8.16 2.87 6.01
C ALA A 282 7.24 2.24 4.94
N LEU A 283 7.17 2.85 3.75
CA LEU A 283 6.42 2.32 2.61
C LEU A 283 6.94 0.95 2.17
N GLY A 284 8.26 0.78 2.10
CA GLY A 284 8.90 -0.50 1.81
C GLY A 284 8.55 -1.57 2.84
N ALA A 285 8.58 -1.22 4.14
CA ALA A 285 8.19 -2.13 5.21
C ALA A 285 6.72 -2.55 5.12
N GLN A 286 5.80 -1.61 4.83
CA GLN A 286 4.38 -1.94 4.69
C GLN A 286 4.08 -2.79 3.46
N LYS A 287 4.77 -2.55 2.33
CA LYS A 287 4.69 -3.44 1.15
C LYS A 287 5.11 -4.86 1.49
N LYS A 288 6.21 -5.03 2.23
CA LYS A 288 6.67 -6.35 2.67
C LYS A 288 5.66 -7.02 3.62
N ARG A 289 5.12 -6.30 4.60
CA ARG A 289 4.09 -6.82 5.51
C ARG A 289 2.87 -7.33 4.75
N LYS A 290 2.38 -6.54 3.78
CA LYS A 290 1.27 -6.95 2.91
C LYS A 290 1.58 -8.22 2.11
N GLU A 291 2.79 -8.34 1.58
CA GLU A 291 3.23 -9.55 0.86
C GLU A 291 3.29 -10.77 1.77
N ASP A 292 3.88 -10.63 2.97
CA ASP A 292 3.97 -11.69 3.97
C ASP A 292 2.58 -12.16 4.41
N ALA A 293 1.66 -11.22 4.68
CA ALA A 293 0.27 -11.52 4.99
C ALA A 293 -0.47 -12.17 3.81
N GLY A 294 -0.17 -11.75 2.57
CA GLY A 294 -0.70 -12.39 1.35
C GLY A 294 -0.28 -13.86 1.22
N ARG A 295 0.97 -14.18 1.56
CA ARG A 295 1.47 -15.57 1.57
C ARG A 295 0.79 -16.39 2.67
N GLU A 296 0.67 -15.84 3.88
CA GLU A 296 -0.01 -16.51 4.99
C GLU A 296 -1.49 -16.76 4.68
N LEU A 297 -2.18 -15.80 4.06
CA LEU A 297 -3.58 -15.97 3.63
C LEU A 297 -3.72 -17.14 2.65
N ALA A 298 -2.84 -17.23 1.65
CA ALA A 298 -2.84 -18.32 0.69
C ALA A 298 -2.55 -19.68 1.35
N THR A 299 -1.56 -19.74 2.23
CA THR A 299 -1.20 -20.95 2.98
C THR A 299 -2.33 -21.41 3.90
N ALA A 300 -2.92 -20.50 4.67
CA ALA A 300 -4.01 -20.80 5.59
C ALA A 300 -5.28 -21.24 4.83
N THR A 301 -5.57 -20.60 3.69
CA THR A 301 -6.70 -21.00 2.83
C THR A 301 -6.51 -22.40 2.26
N ALA A 302 -5.32 -22.70 1.71
CA ALA A 302 -5.02 -24.03 1.18
C ALA A 302 -5.07 -25.10 2.27
N GLY A 303 -4.47 -24.82 3.44
CA GLY A 303 -4.51 -25.72 4.60
C GLY A 303 -5.92 -25.99 5.09
N LYS A 304 -6.78 -24.96 5.11
CA LYS A 304 -8.21 -25.11 5.44
C LYS A 304 -8.92 -26.05 4.47
N THR A 305 -8.80 -25.81 3.16
CA THR A 305 -9.44 -26.63 2.14
C THR A 305 -8.98 -28.08 2.22
N GLN A 306 -7.68 -28.31 2.43
CA GLN A 306 -7.17 -29.66 2.62
C GLN A 306 -7.79 -30.33 3.85
N LYS A 307 -7.83 -29.62 4.99
CA LYS A 307 -8.41 -30.17 6.21
C LYS A 307 -9.91 -30.46 6.07
N GLU A 308 -10.66 -29.57 5.40
CA GLU A 308 -12.08 -29.80 5.09
C GLU A 308 -12.28 -31.08 4.26
N ASN A 309 -11.43 -31.32 3.26
CA ASN A 309 -11.47 -32.55 2.46
C ASN A 309 -11.14 -33.79 3.30
N ASP A 310 -10.14 -33.71 4.16
CA ASP A 310 -9.74 -34.83 5.03
C ASP A 310 -10.88 -35.18 6.02
N CYS A 311 -11.52 -34.16 6.59
CA CYS A 311 -12.66 -34.33 7.49
C CYS A 311 -13.87 -34.96 6.77
N GLU A 312 -14.14 -34.54 5.53
CA GLU A 312 -15.22 -35.13 4.73
C GLU A 312 -14.94 -36.59 4.37
N ALA A 313 -13.69 -36.93 4.08
CA ALA A 313 -13.27 -38.31 3.85
C ALA A 313 -13.50 -39.19 5.10
N LEU A 314 -13.15 -38.68 6.28
CA LEU A 314 -13.39 -39.36 7.56
C LEU A 314 -14.88 -39.56 7.84
N ARG A 315 -15.72 -38.54 7.63
CA ARG A 315 -17.19 -38.64 7.74
C ARG A 315 -17.76 -39.70 6.83
N THR A 316 -17.34 -39.68 5.56
CA THR A 316 -17.83 -40.63 4.56
C THR A 316 -17.42 -42.05 4.92
N GLN A 317 -16.18 -42.25 5.41
CA GLN A 317 -15.71 -43.55 5.87
C GLN A 317 -16.52 -44.04 7.07
N TYR A 318 -16.68 -43.21 8.11
CA TYR A 318 -17.47 -43.55 9.28
C TYR A 318 -18.91 -43.94 8.90
N ALA A 319 -19.57 -43.17 8.03
CA ALA A 319 -20.92 -43.44 7.57
C ALA A 319 -21.03 -44.82 6.89
N ARG A 320 -20.12 -45.13 5.96
CA ARG A 320 -20.08 -46.44 5.28
C ARG A 320 -19.86 -47.59 6.26
N ASP A 321 -18.87 -47.46 7.13
CA ASP A 321 -18.51 -48.53 8.07
C ASP A 321 -19.63 -48.76 9.11
N SER A 322 -20.30 -47.68 9.52
CA SER A 322 -21.47 -47.72 10.42
C SER A 322 -22.68 -48.40 9.78
N GLU A 323 -22.96 -48.08 8.52
CA GLU A 323 -24.02 -48.74 7.74
C GLU A 323 -23.72 -50.24 7.58
N GLN A 324 -22.48 -50.60 7.27
CA GLN A 324 -22.06 -52.00 7.15
C GLN A 324 -22.27 -52.74 8.47
N ARG A 325 -21.75 -52.22 9.60
CA ARG A 325 -21.93 -52.87 10.92
C ARG A 325 -23.40 -53.00 11.30
N THR A 326 -24.23 -52.01 10.96
CA THR A 326 -25.68 -52.06 11.20
C THR A 326 -26.33 -53.21 10.43
N LYS A 327 -25.98 -53.40 9.14
CA LYS A 327 -26.45 -54.54 8.34
C LYS A 327 -25.98 -55.88 8.91
N GLU A 328 -24.72 -55.97 9.29
CA GLU A 328 -24.12 -57.17 9.89
C GLU A 328 -24.79 -57.57 11.21
N VAL A 329 -25.07 -56.61 12.09
CA VAL A 329 -25.84 -56.83 13.32
C VAL A 329 -27.27 -57.29 13.01
N GLY A 330 -27.91 -56.71 11.99
CA GLY A 330 -29.24 -57.12 11.53
C GLY A 330 -29.28 -58.58 11.08
N ILE A 331 -28.31 -59.00 10.26
CA ILE A 331 -28.17 -60.39 9.79
C ILE A 331 -27.99 -61.34 10.96
N ILE A 332 -27.10 -61.03 11.90
CA ILE A 332 -26.88 -61.91 13.07
C ILE A 332 -28.17 -62.06 13.88
N ARG A 333 -28.92 -60.96 14.11
CA ARG A 333 -30.21 -61.01 14.82
C ARG A 333 -31.24 -61.87 14.10
N GLN A 334 -31.34 -61.76 12.78
CA GLN A 334 -32.25 -62.61 11.99
C GLN A 334 -31.89 -64.09 12.12
N VAL A 335 -30.59 -64.43 12.06
CA VAL A 335 -30.14 -65.81 12.27
C VAL A 335 -30.38 -66.30 13.70
N GLU A 336 -30.13 -65.46 14.73
CA GLU A 336 -30.47 -65.76 16.12
C GLU A 336 -31.97 -66.09 16.28
N GLU A 337 -32.85 -65.29 15.69
CA GLU A 337 -34.31 -65.46 15.75
C GLU A 337 -34.78 -66.73 15.05
N ILE A 338 -34.26 -67.00 13.85
CA ILE A 338 -34.60 -68.21 13.08
C ILE A 338 -34.16 -69.48 13.85
N LEU A 339 -32.96 -69.50 14.43
CA LEU A 339 -32.49 -70.64 15.20
C LEU A 339 -33.28 -70.84 16.50
N ALA A 340 -33.74 -69.76 17.14
CA ALA A 340 -34.51 -69.83 18.37
C ALA A 340 -35.97 -70.28 18.16
N THR A 341 -36.60 -69.90 17.05
CA THR A 341 -38.05 -70.08 16.81
C THR A 341 -38.40 -71.14 15.77
N LYS A 342 -37.48 -71.43 14.83
CA LYS A 342 -37.72 -72.23 13.62
C LYS A 342 -36.65 -73.31 13.43
N LEU A 343 -36.19 -73.90 14.54
CA LEU A 343 -35.05 -74.83 14.59
C LEU A 343 -35.18 -76.03 13.64
N GLU A 344 -36.37 -76.62 13.51
CA GLU A 344 -36.61 -77.81 12.68
C GLU A 344 -36.40 -77.50 11.18
N GLY A 345 -36.93 -76.36 10.71
CA GLY A 345 -36.74 -75.89 9.34
C GLY A 345 -35.32 -75.40 9.06
N ALA A 346 -34.73 -74.66 10.00
CA ALA A 346 -33.34 -74.22 9.91
C ALA A 346 -32.37 -75.41 9.87
N SER A 347 -32.60 -76.45 10.67
CA SER A 347 -31.78 -77.67 10.65
C SER A 347 -31.88 -78.40 9.32
N GLY A 348 -33.04 -78.43 8.67
CA GLY A 348 -33.23 -79.01 7.35
C GLY A 348 -32.39 -78.30 6.28
N TYR A 349 -32.40 -76.97 6.29
CA TYR A 349 -31.60 -76.15 5.38
C TYR A 349 -30.09 -76.29 5.62
N LEU A 350 -29.65 -76.21 6.87
CA LEU A 350 -28.24 -76.28 7.22
C LEU A 350 -27.63 -77.68 6.97
N LYS A 351 -28.42 -78.76 7.10
CA LYS A 351 -27.99 -80.12 6.73
C LYS A 351 -27.73 -80.26 5.22
N ASN A 352 -28.54 -79.61 4.39
CA ASN A 352 -28.37 -79.62 2.93
C ASN A 352 -27.12 -78.84 2.46
N ARG A 353 -26.55 -77.96 3.29
CA ARG A 353 -25.31 -77.22 2.98
C ARG A 353 -24.02 -77.99 3.30
N ILE A 354 -24.11 -79.14 3.97
CA ILE A 354 -22.97 -79.95 4.43
C ILE A 354 -22.71 -81.16 3.51
N ASN A 355 -23.71 -81.54 2.71
CA ASN A 355 -23.65 -82.58 1.67
C ASN A 355 -23.31 -81.95 0.33
#